data_AF-A0A969SX23-F1
#
_entry.id   AF-A0A969SX23-F1
#
_cell.length_a   1.000
_cell.length_b   1.000
_cell.length_c   1.000
_cell.angle_alpha   90.00
_cell.angle_beta   90.00
_cell.angle_gamma   90.00
#
_symmetry.space_group_name_H-M   'P 1'
#
loop_
_entity.id
_entity.type
_entity.pdbx_description
1 polymer ?
#
loop_
_entity_poly.entity_id
_entity_poly.type
_entity_poly.pdbx_seq_one_letter_code
_entity_poly.pdbx_strand_id
1 'polypeptide(L)'
;MRKHFRYLLVMFVALLLPLFQISCSQIPQSTSNQPSPRDKLATAAKPAVVRVIAGCIGNYEYKPTDESEPIYRAFGYGISGSGFFINSNGYIATYAIKNESDCKERLFQNLVSQLRTEYYDSEYPDPDSNLRKQYPNQVLNLDESEIRKRSTLPDGNFQYINSVILPHPDSKDYSFEVKESGGPLEDGKDDVSIIKINLEKENAPSLRLGDSDRVRLDDVTVIGYPANDAAADSYEKVLNDKAVYEASVSEGRISNPNKKTKSNSPVLEINVSASYGSAGSPVLNAQGEVIGIIAPTKADRNPFIEVPGEDKVRVRDKGIPLAVPAKKIQEFVEASGTSNKPGEVDEWYGRGLNQFWQGDYEGAIKRFEVVEDLFPEHSEVERLISESNKSKVIIGIQPATLLWGVLGTVIAGLLGLVFFLMRRKPRPVSKVSASAEPERRPRPHITGYPADNGIGQPWVELEGQGQIKKLQLSKGSHRIGRDPAWSDIEIPANWEVLSRHHALLKREDNSYRIFDGDGRVPSRNGLFVDNYTRVDVNEGYLLKPGDTLIIGKDPQEQVRLTYYNPTASQTTPETKVARS
;
A
#
# COMPACT_ATOMS: atom_id res chain seq x y z
N MET A 1 -55.50 22.56 -45.96
CA MET A 1 -54.80 22.40 -44.67
C MET A 1 -54.97 21.02 -44.02
N ARG A 2 -56.16 20.40 -43.96
CA ARG A 2 -56.36 19.09 -43.28
C ARG A 2 -55.66 17.87 -43.91
N LYS A 3 -55.43 17.84 -45.23
CA LYS A 3 -54.73 16.71 -45.89
C LYS A 3 -53.22 16.68 -45.61
N HIS A 4 -52.54 17.83 -45.58
CA HIS A 4 -51.11 17.88 -45.28
C HIS A 4 -50.78 17.62 -43.80
N PHE A 5 -51.71 17.90 -42.88
CA PHE A 5 -51.55 17.60 -41.46
C PHE A 5 -51.54 16.10 -41.17
N ARG A 6 -52.35 15.31 -41.89
CA ARG A 6 -52.37 13.83 -41.77
C ARG A 6 -51.07 13.19 -42.26
N TYR A 7 -50.50 13.68 -43.36
CA TYR A 7 -49.22 13.16 -43.86
C TYR A 7 -48.04 13.55 -42.98
N LEU A 8 -48.05 14.76 -42.39
CA LEU A 8 -47.01 15.17 -41.44
C LEU A 8 -47.05 14.35 -40.15
N LEU A 9 -48.25 14.05 -39.63
CA LEU A 9 -48.45 13.23 -38.43
C LEU A 9 -48.02 11.77 -38.65
N VAL A 10 -48.35 11.20 -39.82
CA VAL A 10 -47.96 9.81 -40.16
C VAL A 10 -46.45 9.71 -40.42
N MET A 11 -45.82 10.72 -41.03
CA MET A 11 -44.35 10.76 -41.17
C MET A 11 -43.65 10.92 -39.82
N PHE A 12 -44.21 11.70 -38.89
CA PHE A 12 -43.62 11.88 -37.55
C PHE A 12 -43.75 10.64 -36.67
N VAL A 13 -44.87 9.91 -36.73
CA VAL A 13 -45.03 8.64 -36.01
C VAL A 13 -44.11 7.55 -36.60
N ALA A 14 -43.89 7.54 -37.92
CA ALA A 14 -42.94 6.63 -38.57
C ALA A 14 -41.46 6.92 -38.23
N LEU A 15 -41.11 8.18 -37.94
CA LEU A 15 -39.77 8.59 -37.47
C LEU A 15 -39.53 8.32 -35.98
N LEU A 16 -40.59 8.15 -35.18
CA LEU A 16 -40.51 7.79 -33.75
C LEU A 16 -40.50 6.28 -33.49
N LEU A 17 -40.95 5.47 -34.46
CA LEU A 17 -40.94 4.00 -34.38
C LEU A 17 -39.54 3.35 -34.26
N PRO A 18 -38.43 3.87 -34.86
CA PRO A 18 -37.10 3.33 -34.60
C PRO A 18 -36.49 3.79 -33.25
N LEU A 19 -37.08 4.79 -32.57
CA LEU A 19 -36.64 5.22 -31.23
C LEU A 19 -37.12 4.29 -30.10
N PHE A 20 -38.07 3.39 -30.39
CA PHE A 20 -38.54 2.34 -29.47
C PHE A 20 -37.78 1.01 -29.59
N GLN A 21 -36.82 0.91 -30.52
CA GLN A 21 -35.99 -0.30 -30.75
C GLN A 21 -34.53 -0.10 -30.32
N ILE A 22 -34.19 1.01 -29.65
CA ILE A 22 -32.91 1.10 -28.93
C ILE A 22 -33.01 0.10 -27.78
N SER A 23 -32.51 -1.09 -28.10
CA SER A 23 -32.41 -2.22 -27.21
C SER A 23 -31.81 -1.75 -25.89
N CYS A 24 -32.39 -2.20 -24.78
CA CYS A 24 -31.86 -2.03 -23.42
C CYS A 24 -30.45 -2.64 -23.23
N SER A 25 -29.79 -3.07 -24.32
CA SER A 25 -28.45 -3.63 -24.38
C SER A 25 -27.33 -2.59 -24.51
N GLN A 26 -27.66 -1.28 -24.56
CA GLN A 26 -26.67 -0.19 -24.62
C GLN A 26 -26.82 0.82 -23.48
N ILE A 27 -27.47 0.46 -22.38
CA ILE A 27 -27.09 1.09 -21.11
C ILE A 27 -25.67 0.60 -20.88
N PRO A 28 -24.63 1.45 -20.85
CA PRO A 28 -23.36 1.01 -20.32
C PRO A 28 -23.71 0.52 -18.92
N GLN A 29 -23.69 -0.81 -18.72
CA GLN A 29 -23.51 -1.35 -17.38
C GLN A 29 -22.36 -0.53 -16.85
N SER A 30 -22.58 0.24 -15.78
CA SER A 30 -21.44 0.84 -15.11
C SER A 30 -20.47 -0.32 -14.98
N THR A 31 -19.27 -0.15 -15.53
CA THR A 31 -18.20 -1.09 -15.29
C THR A 31 -18.03 -1.03 -13.77
N SER A 32 -18.76 -1.88 -13.04
CA SER A 32 -18.49 -2.11 -11.65
C SER A 32 -17.06 -2.57 -11.72
N ASN A 33 -16.12 -1.73 -11.29
CA ASN A 33 -14.76 -2.15 -11.05
C ASN A 33 -14.90 -3.24 -9.98
N GLN A 34 -15.12 -4.47 -10.42
CA GLN A 34 -15.22 -5.62 -9.53
C GLN A 34 -13.88 -5.67 -8.81
N PRO A 35 -13.88 -5.65 -7.48
CA PRO A 35 -12.64 -5.63 -6.73
C PRO A 35 -11.78 -6.82 -7.15
N SER A 36 -10.47 -6.59 -7.29
CA SER A 36 -9.55 -7.65 -7.65
C SER A 36 -9.61 -8.78 -6.62
N PRO A 37 -9.21 -10.02 -6.94
CA PRO A 37 -9.13 -11.09 -5.94
C PRO A 37 -8.35 -10.69 -4.69
N ARG A 38 -7.34 -9.83 -4.84
CA ARG A 38 -6.52 -9.31 -3.74
C ARG A 38 -7.25 -8.28 -2.90
N ASP A 39 -7.99 -7.36 -3.52
CA ASP A 39 -8.85 -6.43 -2.77
C ASP A 39 -9.87 -7.20 -1.93
N LYS A 40 -10.47 -8.24 -2.52
CA LYS A 40 -11.42 -9.12 -1.82
C LYS A 40 -10.77 -9.81 -0.61
N LEU A 41 -9.57 -10.35 -0.79
CA LEU A 41 -8.80 -11.00 0.28
C LEU A 41 -8.44 -10.00 1.37
N ALA A 42 -7.92 -8.82 1.01
CA ALA A 42 -7.53 -7.80 1.96
C ALA A 42 -8.73 -7.31 2.78
N THR A 43 -9.85 -6.99 2.13
CA THR A 43 -11.10 -6.61 2.81
C THR A 43 -11.61 -7.72 3.74
N ALA A 44 -11.48 -8.99 3.34
CA ALA A 44 -11.89 -10.11 4.19
C ALA A 44 -10.99 -10.30 5.42
N ALA A 45 -9.67 -10.11 5.28
CA ALA A 45 -8.70 -10.45 6.32
C ALA A 45 -8.33 -9.31 7.26
N LYS A 46 -8.39 -8.04 6.80
CA LYS A 46 -8.03 -6.84 7.59
C LYS A 46 -8.62 -6.81 9.01
N PRO A 47 -9.93 -7.09 9.24
CA PRO A 47 -10.54 -7.01 10.57
C PRO A 47 -9.89 -7.90 11.62
N ALA A 48 -9.26 -9.00 11.20
CA ALA A 48 -8.61 -9.96 12.09
C ALA A 48 -7.16 -9.60 12.44
N VAL A 49 -6.58 -8.56 11.83
CA VAL A 49 -5.19 -8.14 12.04
C VAL A 49 -5.15 -6.98 13.03
N VAL A 50 -4.27 -7.10 14.03
CA VAL A 50 -4.15 -6.16 15.15
C VAL A 50 -2.74 -5.63 15.25
N ARG A 51 -2.59 -4.50 15.95
CA ARG A 51 -1.28 -3.98 16.32
C ARG A 51 -0.91 -4.46 17.72
N VAL A 52 0.32 -4.93 17.90
CA VAL A 52 0.83 -5.47 19.17
C VAL A 52 1.99 -4.60 19.65
N ILE A 53 1.92 -4.13 20.88
CA ILE A 53 2.96 -3.35 21.55
C ILE A 53 3.41 -4.11 22.79
N ALA A 54 4.68 -4.49 22.81
CA ALA A 54 5.28 -5.20 23.93
C ALA A 54 6.61 -4.56 24.33
N GLY A 55 6.86 -4.42 25.63
CA GLY A 55 8.06 -3.76 26.10
C GLY A 55 8.15 -3.61 27.61
N CYS A 56 9.10 -2.80 28.04
CA CYS A 56 9.26 -2.39 29.42
C CYS A 56 9.99 -1.06 29.52
N ILE A 57 9.74 -0.36 30.62
CA ILE A 57 10.50 0.81 31.05
C ILE A 57 10.96 0.55 32.48
N GLY A 58 12.18 0.94 32.81
CA GLY A 58 12.74 0.76 34.14
C GLY A 58 13.71 1.87 34.53
N ASN A 59 13.57 2.37 35.75
CA ASN A 59 14.51 3.33 36.34
C ASN A 59 15.37 2.63 37.40
N TYR A 60 16.62 2.33 37.04
CA TYR A 60 17.60 1.76 37.96
C TYR A 60 18.16 2.82 38.90
N GLU A 61 18.33 2.43 40.15
CA GLU A 61 19.19 3.08 41.14
C GLU A 61 20.54 2.36 41.14
N TYR A 62 21.64 3.07 40.87
CA TYR A 62 23.00 2.51 40.86
C TYR A 62 23.90 3.28 41.84
N LYS A 63 24.60 2.57 42.72
CA LYS A 63 25.55 3.15 43.68
C LYS A 63 26.99 2.76 43.31
N PRO A 64 27.77 3.63 42.64
CA PRO A 64 29.14 3.32 42.23
C PRO A 64 30.03 2.84 43.38
N THR A 65 29.88 3.43 44.56
CA THR A 65 30.60 3.11 45.80
C THR A 65 29.62 3.15 46.98
N ASP A 66 30.03 2.62 48.13
CA ASP A 66 29.18 2.59 49.33
C ASP A 66 28.96 4.01 49.92
N GLU A 67 29.85 4.94 49.60
CA GLU A 67 29.82 6.34 50.04
C GLU A 67 29.21 7.30 49.00
N SER A 68 28.98 6.85 47.77
CA SER A 68 28.43 7.70 46.70
C SER A 68 26.91 7.79 46.79
N GLU A 69 26.39 8.98 46.49
CA GLU A 69 24.96 9.16 46.23
C GLU A 69 24.47 8.26 45.08
N PRO A 70 23.24 7.72 45.17
CA PRO A 70 22.68 6.89 44.11
C PRO A 70 22.47 7.68 42.83
N ILE A 71 22.83 7.04 41.73
CA ILE A 71 22.66 7.53 40.38
C ILE A 71 21.45 6.84 39.75
N TYR A 72 20.52 7.63 39.21
CA TYR A 72 19.34 7.09 38.54
C TYR A 72 19.56 6.99 37.02
N ARG A 73 19.14 5.87 36.43
CA ARG A 73 19.24 5.59 34.99
C ARG A 73 17.94 4.99 34.47
N ALA A 74 17.32 5.70 33.53
CA ALA A 74 16.08 5.28 32.88
C ALA A 74 16.39 4.55 31.57
N PHE A 75 15.78 3.37 31.41
CA PHE A 75 15.88 2.58 30.18
C PHE A 75 14.50 2.20 29.71
N GLY A 76 14.30 2.27 28.40
CA GLY A 76 13.11 1.76 27.73
C GLY A 76 13.51 0.72 26.69
N TYR A 77 12.69 -0.31 26.56
CA TYR A 77 12.71 -1.22 25.45
C TYR A 77 11.27 -1.49 25.02
N GLY A 78 10.95 -1.26 23.76
CA GLY A 78 9.65 -1.61 23.20
C GLY A 78 9.79 -2.09 21.77
N ILE A 79 8.94 -3.02 21.39
CA ILE A 79 8.68 -3.39 20.00
C ILE A 79 7.21 -3.10 19.74
N SER A 80 6.95 -2.38 18.65
CA SER A 80 5.63 -2.33 18.04
C SER A 80 5.66 -3.24 16.83
N GLY A 81 4.63 -4.08 16.68
CA GLY A 81 4.48 -5.02 15.59
C GLY A 81 3.01 -5.30 15.32
N SER A 82 2.78 -6.40 14.62
CA SER A 82 1.45 -6.86 14.22
C SER A 82 1.12 -8.19 14.88
N GLY A 83 -0.13 -8.58 14.80
CA GLY A 83 -0.60 -9.91 15.14
C GLY A 83 -1.93 -10.17 14.44
N PHE A 84 -2.45 -11.37 14.58
CA PHE A 84 -3.77 -11.68 14.06
C PHE A 84 -4.53 -12.63 14.97
N PHE A 85 -5.84 -12.44 15.06
CA PHE A 85 -6.72 -13.33 15.79
C PHE A 85 -6.74 -14.71 15.13
N ILE A 86 -6.55 -15.75 15.94
CA ILE A 86 -6.62 -17.15 15.52
C ILE A 86 -7.98 -17.79 15.86
N ASN A 87 -8.78 -17.15 16.70
CA ASN A 87 -10.16 -17.54 16.99
C ASN A 87 -10.96 -16.38 17.60
N SER A 88 -12.27 -16.61 17.74
CA SER A 88 -13.25 -15.65 18.26
C SER A 88 -12.99 -15.22 19.70
N ASN A 89 -12.36 -16.07 20.51
CA ASN A 89 -12.21 -15.85 21.95
C ASN A 89 -11.08 -14.86 22.27
N GLY A 90 -10.45 -14.24 21.27
CA GLY A 90 -9.42 -13.21 21.47
C GLY A 90 -8.01 -13.76 21.63
N TYR A 91 -7.75 -14.99 21.19
CA TYR A 91 -6.37 -15.49 21.03
C TYR A 91 -5.76 -14.90 19.77
N ILE A 92 -4.52 -14.45 19.86
CA ILE A 92 -3.77 -13.76 18.79
C ILE A 92 -2.42 -14.46 18.62
N ALA A 93 -2.03 -14.73 17.37
CA ALA A 93 -0.67 -15.11 17.03
C ALA A 93 0.16 -13.87 16.66
N THR A 94 1.39 -13.80 17.17
CA THR A 94 2.35 -12.70 16.92
C THR A 94 3.79 -13.23 17.01
N TYR A 95 4.78 -12.36 16.89
CA TYR A 95 6.20 -12.68 17.07
C TYR A 95 6.52 -13.07 18.53
N ALA A 96 7.73 -13.56 18.83
CA ALA A 96 8.12 -13.92 20.19
C ALA A 96 8.14 -12.69 21.13
N ILE A 97 7.35 -12.75 22.19
CA ILE A 97 7.26 -11.70 23.22
C ILE A 97 8.08 -12.13 24.43
N LYS A 98 8.95 -11.21 24.87
CA LYS A 98 9.75 -11.38 26.09
C LYS A 98 8.86 -11.21 27.31
N ASN A 99 8.98 -12.12 28.27
CA ASN A 99 8.29 -11.98 29.54
C ASN A 99 8.92 -10.86 30.40
N GLU A 100 8.30 -10.58 31.54
CA GLU A 100 8.74 -9.53 32.46
C GLU A 100 10.20 -9.71 32.93
N SER A 101 10.61 -10.94 33.25
CA SER A 101 11.96 -11.26 33.71
C SER A 101 13.00 -11.00 32.62
N ASP A 102 12.74 -11.46 31.40
CA ASP A 102 13.60 -11.24 30.24
C ASP A 102 13.72 -9.74 29.90
N CYS A 103 12.62 -9.00 30.09
CA CYS A 103 12.58 -7.56 29.96
C CYS A 103 13.47 -6.87 31.01
N LYS A 104 13.32 -7.21 32.30
CA LYS A 104 14.17 -6.71 33.39
C LYS A 104 15.65 -6.99 33.13
N GLU A 105 15.99 -8.20 32.71
CA GLU A 105 17.37 -8.57 32.38
C GLU A 105 17.90 -7.73 31.21
N ARG A 106 17.08 -7.49 30.18
CA ARG A 106 17.50 -6.60 29.08
C ARG A 106 17.75 -5.16 29.54
N LEU A 107 16.90 -4.60 30.40
CA LEU A 107 17.14 -3.25 30.93
C LEU A 107 18.42 -3.21 31.78
N PHE A 108 18.71 -4.26 32.53
CA PHE A 108 19.97 -4.39 33.25
C PHE A 108 21.18 -4.42 32.29
N GLN A 109 21.10 -5.17 31.20
CA GLN A 109 22.18 -5.18 30.20
C GLN A 109 22.39 -3.81 29.54
N ASN A 110 21.32 -3.02 29.36
CA ASN A 110 21.43 -1.63 28.91
C ASN A 110 22.16 -0.75 29.95
N LEU A 111 21.86 -0.94 31.24
CA LEU A 111 22.60 -0.28 32.33
C LEU A 111 24.09 -0.61 32.28
N VAL A 112 24.43 -1.89 32.18
CA VAL A 112 25.83 -2.35 32.08
C VAL A 112 26.52 -1.71 30.88
N SER A 113 25.86 -1.71 29.71
CA SER A 113 26.41 -1.09 28.49
C SER A 113 26.62 0.41 28.64
N GLN A 114 25.68 1.13 29.26
CA GLN A 114 25.80 2.56 29.48
C GLN A 114 26.93 2.88 30.47
N LEU A 115 27.00 2.19 31.61
CA LEU A 115 28.05 2.41 32.61
C LEU A 115 29.45 2.10 32.05
N ARG A 116 29.58 1.06 31.22
CA ARG A 116 30.83 0.80 30.52
C ARG A 116 31.19 1.93 29.56
N THR A 117 30.22 2.48 28.84
CA THR A 117 30.46 3.62 27.95
C THR A 117 30.90 4.87 28.74
N GLU A 118 30.20 5.20 29.82
CA GLU A 118 30.53 6.35 30.67
C GLU A 118 31.92 6.23 31.31
N TYR A 119 32.29 5.06 31.82
CA TYR A 119 33.62 4.83 32.37
C TYR A 119 34.69 5.00 31.28
N TYR A 120 34.48 4.39 30.11
CA TYR A 120 35.42 4.50 28.98
C TYR A 120 35.68 5.96 28.62
N ASP A 121 34.61 6.74 28.45
CA ASP A 121 34.69 8.15 28.07
C ASP A 121 35.37 9.01 29.17
N SER A 122 35.28 8.59 30.44
CA SER A 122 35.99 9.25 31.55
C SER A 122 37.48 8.95 31.60
N GLU A 123 37.90 7.70 31.29
CA GLU A 123 39.29 7.26 31.32
C GLU A 123 40.05 7.68 30.06
N TYR A 124 39.36 7.74 28.92
CA TYR A 124 39.91 8.07 27.60
C TYR A 124 39.11 9.20 26.92
N PRO A 125 39.23 10.45 27.40
CA PRO A 125 38.43 11.58 26.90
C PRO A 125 38.80 12.03 25.48
N ASP A 126 39.85 11.48 24.88
CA ASP A 126 40.27 11.79 23.50
C ASP A 126 39.43 11.00 22.48
N PRO A 127 38.55 11.67 21.70
CA PRO A 127 37.69 11.02 20.71
C PRO A 127 38.46 10.43 19.52
N ASP A 128 39.71 10.82 19.29
CA ASP A 128 40.58 10.28 18.23
C ASP A 128 41.38 9.04 18.65
N SER A 129 41.26 8.60 19.90
CA SER A 129 41.91 7.37 20.35
C SER A 129 41.31 6.16 19.61
N ASN A 130 42.03 5.66 18.60
CA ASN A 130 41.70 4.44 17.85
C ASN A 130 41.58 3.17 18.74
N LEU A 131 41.83 3.28 20.04
CA LEU A 131 41.69 2.24 21.05
C LEU A 131 40.26 1.68 21.15
N ARG A 132 39.22 2.52 21.04
CA ARG A 132 37.80 2.09 21.04
C ARG A 132 37.49 1.12 19.88
N LYS A 133 38.18 1.29 18.75
CA LYS A 133 38.04 0.47 17.54
C LYS A 133 38.92 -0.78 17.58
N GLN A 134 40.09 -0.69 18.21
CA GLN A 134 41.07 -1.76 18.25
C GLN A 134 40.73 -2.82 19.30
N TYR A 135 40.08 -2.44 20.40
CA TYR A 135 39.80 -3.35 21.51
C TYR A 135 38.43 -3.12 22.17
N PRO A 136 37.30 -3.31 21.46
CA PRO A 136 35.96 -3.09 22.01
C PRO A 136 35.66 -3.95 23.25
N ASN A 137 36.40 -5.04 23.45
CA ASN A 137 36.23 -6.00 24.55
C ASN A 137 37.38 -5.97 25.59
N GLN A 138 38.43 -5.15 25.41
CA GLN A 138 39.53 -5.08 26.40
C GLN A 138 39.39 -3.91 27.37
N VAL A 139 38.59 -2.91 27.03
CA VAL A 139 38.29 -1.79 27.92
C VAL A 139 36.93 -2.05 28.55
N LEU A 140 36.90 -2.92 29.58
CA LEU A 140 36.27 -2.68 30.89
C LEU A 140 35.95 -3.93 31.68
N ASN A 141 36.79 -4.22 32.68
CA ASN A 141 36.47 -5.08 33.82
C ASN A 141 35.52 -4.37 34.82
N LEU A 142 34.47 -3.71 34.34
CA LEU A 142 33.32 -3.49 35.21
C LEU A 142 32.58 -4.82 35.29
N ASP A 143 32.86 -5.53 36.39
CA ASP A 143 32.26 -6.82 36.71
C ASP A 143 30.73 -6.65 36.78
N GLU A 144 30.03 -7.32 35.86
CA GLU A 144 28.58 -7.30 35.80
C GLU A 144 27.95 -7.73 37.13
N SER A 145 28.59 -8.66 37.84
CA SER A 145 28.11 -9.13 39.15
C SER A 145 28.19 -8.02 40.20
N GLU A 146 29.18 -7.14 40.11
CA GLU A 146 29.34 -6.00 41.00
C GLU A 146 28.34 -4.89 40.67
N ILE A 147 28.13 -4.60 39.38
CA ILE A 147 27.06 -3.70 38.94
C ILE A 147 25.71 -4.22 39.45
N ARG A 148 25.43 -5.51 39.32
CA ARG A 148 24.17 -6.12 39.76
C ARG A 148 23.94 -5.94 41.26
N LYS A 149 24.96 -6.17 42.10
CA LYS A 149 24.89 -5.95 43.55
C LYS A 149 24.67 -4.48 43.92
N ARG A 150 25.25 -3.57 43.13
CA ARG A 150 25.19 -2.11 43.34
C ARG A 150 24.00 -1.44 42.66
N SER A 151 23.20 -2.20 41.92
CA SER A 151 22.03 -1.71 41.19
C SER A 151 20.76 -2.29 41.78
N THR A 152 19.73 -1.47 41.91
CA THR A 152 18.37 -1.89 42.26
C THR A 152 17.40 -1.36 41.22
N LEU A 153 16.40 -2.16 40.85
CA LEU A 153 15.24 -1.71 40.09
C LEU A 153 14.04 -1.74 41.03
N PRO A 154 13.69 -0.60 41.68
CA PRO A 154 12.56 -0.56 42.61
C PRO A 154 11.25 -0.97 41.94
N ASP A 155 10.36 -1.65 42.67
CA ASP A 155 9.10 -2.18 42.11
C ASP A 155 8.20 -1.08 41.51
N GLY A 156 8.20 0.12 42.09
CA GLY A 156 7.46 1.29 41.57
C GLY A 156 8.12 1.97 40.36
N ASN A 157 9.32 1.54 39.99
CA ASN A 157 10.14 2.12 38.93
C ASN A 157 10.23 1.22 37.70
N PHE A 158 9.49 0.12 37.66
CA PHE A 158 9.41 -0.78 36.53
C PHE A 158 7.98 -0.86 36.01
N GLN A 159 7.84 -0.75 34.69
CA GLN A 159 6.57 -0.90 34.00
C GLN A 159 6.74 -1.90 32.86
N TYR A 160 6.01 -3.00 32.91
CA TYR A 160 5.84 -3.90 31.78
C TYR A 160 4.74 -3.36 30.86
N ILE A 161 5.01 -3.33 29.56
CA ILE A 161 4.10 -2.80 28.53
C ILE A 161 3.59 -3.98 27.71
N ASN A 162 2.29 -4.18 27.72
CA ASN A 162 1.57 -5.19 26.94
C ASN A 162 0.24 -4.61 26.46
N SER A 163 0.18 -4.14 25.22
CA SER A 163 -1.04 -3.59 24.62
C SER A 163 -1.30 -4.20 23.25
N VAL A 164 -2.57 -4.49 22.96
CA VAL A 164 -3.12 -4.77 21.64
C VAL A 164 -4.07 -3.64 21.27
N ILE A 165 -3.86 -3.07 20.10
CA ILE A 165 -4.73 -2.05 19.51
C ILE A 165 -5.51 -2.71 18.37
N LEU A 166 -6.83 -2.61 18.42
CA LEU A 166 -7.73 -3.16 17.40
C LEU A 166 -7.80 -2.23 16.18
N PRO A 167 -8.17 -2.73 14.98
CA PRO A 167 -8.23 -1.95 13.76
C PRO A 167 -9.46 -1.01 13.70
N HIS A 168 -9.74 -0.29 14.79
CA HIS A 168 -10.89 0.62 14.89
C HIS A 168 -10.54 1.88 15.71
N PRO A 169 -10.79 3.10 15.20
CA PRO A 169 -10.40 4.34 15.87
C PRO A 169 -10.97 4.57 17.26
N ASP A 170 -12.16 4.04 17.51
CA ASP A 170 -12.85 4.17 18.81
C ASP A 170 -12.59 2.94 19.71
N SER A 171 -11.69 2.04 19.32
CA SER A 171 -11.30 0.91 20.17
C SER A 171 -10.42 1.36 21.32
N LYS A 172 -10.60 0.73 22.48
CA LYS A 172 -9.67 0.83 23.60
C LYS A 172 -8.46 -0.07 23.37
N ASP A 173 -7.36 0.26 24.02
CA ASP A 173 -6.21 -0.62 24.16
C ASP A 173 -6.54 -1.82 25.06
N TYR A 174 -6.13 -3.01 24.64
CA TYR A 174 -6.32 -4.24 25.40
C TYR A 174 -5.00 -4.77 25.95
N SER A 175 -4.89 -4.92 27.27
CA SER A 175 -3.80 -5.70 27.83
C SER A 175 -3.93 -7.17 27.48
N PHE A 176 -2.79 -7.83 27.26
CA PHE A 176 -2.74 -9.24 26.89
C PHE A 176 -1.96 -10.10 27.89
N GLU A 177 -2.35 -11.36 27.99
CA GLU A 177 -1.59 -12.41 28.66
C GLU A 177 -0.83 -13.24 27.63
N VAL A 178 0.43 -13.56 27.89
CA VAL A 178 1.21 -14.48 27.06
C VAL A 178 0.84 -15.91 27.46
N LYS A 179 0.31 -16.69 26.51
CA LYS A 179 -0.14 -18.08 26.74
C LYS A 179 0.92 -19.09 26.34
N GLU A 180 1.64 -18.82 25.27
CA GLU A 180 2.81 -19.58 24.84
C GLU A 180 3.74 -18.62 24.09
N SER A 181 5.06 -18.72 24.30
CA SER A 181 6.02 -17.85 23.61
C SER A 181 7.33 -18.58 23.40
N GLY A 182 7.86 -18.43 22.18
CA GLY A 182 9.12 -19.04 21.78
C GLY A 182 10.27 -18.09 22.08
N GLY A 183 11.09 -17.83 21.08
CA GLY A 183 12.16 -16.86 21.22
C GLY A 183 12.77 -16.45 19.88
N PRO A 184 13.79 -15.58 19.92
CA PRO A 184 14.36 -15.03 18.70
C PRO A 184 14.84 -16.09 17.71
N LEU A 185 14.54 -15.90 16.41
CA LEU A 185 15.07 -16.75 15.34
C LEU A 185 16.61 -16.82 15.35
N GLU A 186 17.28 -15.73 15.75
CA GLU A 186 18.74 -15.66 15.80
C GLU A 186 19.37 -16.55 16.88
N ASP A 187 18.62 -16.84 17.95
CA ASP A 187 18.99 -17.79 19.00
C ASP A 187 18.64 -19.23 18.62
N GLY A 188 18.11 -19.41 17.40
CA GLY A 188 17.69 -20.69 16.88
C GLY A 188 16.36 -21.20 17.42
N LYS A 189 15.57 -20.32 18.05
CA LYS A 189 14.23 -20.60 18.55
C LYS A 189 13.18 -20.27 17.49
N ASP A 190 11.93 -20.65 17.75
CA ASP A 190 10.79 -20.31 16.90
C ASP A 190 10.20 -18.96 17.37
N ASP A 191 10.20 -17.96 16.49
CA ASP A 191 9.86 -16.57 16.82
C ASP A 191 8.35 -16.32 16.71
N VAL A 192 7.60 -16.99 17.58
CA VAL A 192 6.14 -16.99 17.64
C VAL A 192 5.69 -16.88 19.09
N SER A 193 4.60 -16.14 19.32
CA SER A 193 3.82 -16.21 20.56
C SER A 193 2.34 -16.34 20.27
N ILE A 194 1.64 -17.00 21.20
CA ILE A 194 0.19 -16.90 21.34
C ILE A 194 -0.11 -16.05 22.56
N ILE A 195 -0.85 -14.97 22.34
CA ILE A 195 -1.34 -14.08 23.40
C ILE A 195 -2.86 -14.08 23.46
N LYS A 196 -3.41 -13.66 24.60
CA LYS A 196 -4.86 -13.59 24.82
C LYS A 196 -5.25 -12.22 25.34
N ILE A 197 -6.23 -11.59 24.68
CA ILE A 197 -6.93 -10.41 25.19
C ILE A 197 -8.34 -10.79 25.66
N ASN A 198 -8.90 -10.03 26.60
CA ASN A 198 -10.25 -10.25 27.09
C ASN A 198 -11.23 -9.32 26.37
N LEU A 199 -12.03 -9.91 25.48
CA LEU A 199 -13.08 -9.24 24.72
C LEU A 199 -14.42 -9.40 25.44
N GLU A 200 -15.26 -8.38 25.37
CA GLU A 200 -16.56 -8.38 26.06
C GLU A 200 -17.54 -9.41 25.47
N LYS A 201 -17.52 -9.59 24.14
CA LYS A 201 -18.44 -10.49 23.41
C LYS A 201 -17.79 -11.75 22.87
N GLU A 202 -16.47 -11.92 23.02
CA GLU A 202 -15.69 -13.08 22.52
C GLU A 202 -16.03 -13.50 21.07
N ASN A 203 -16.20 -12.51 20.19
CA ASN A 203 -16.58 -12.69 18.78
C ASN A 203 -15.56 -12.03 17.83
N ALA A 204 -14.27 -12.15 18.12
CA ALA A 204 -13.25 -11.61 17.23
C ALA A 204 -13.33 -12.23 15.82
N PRO A 205 -13.15 -11.45 14.74
CA PRO A 205 -12.84 -12.01 13.43
C PRO A 205 -11.51 -12.77 13.51
N SER A 206 -11.33 -13.81 12.70
CA SER A 206 -10.13 -14.66 12.78
C SER A 206 -9.60 -15.12 11.42
N LEU A 207 -8.29 -15.39 11.37
CA LEU A 207 -7.64 -15.95 10.18
C LEU A 207 -7.36 -17.44 10.37
N ARG A 208 -7.63 -18.22 9.32
CA ARG A 208 -7.36 -19.66 9.31
C ARG A 208 -5.90 -19.93 9.01
N LEU A 209 -5.29 -20.88 9.70
CA LEU A 209 -3.96 -21.39 9.38
C LEU A 209 -4.05 -22.36 8.20
N GLY A 210 -3.19 -22.17 7.21
CA GLY A 210 -3.05 -23.01 6.03
C GLY A 210 -1.91 -24.02 6.16
N ASP A 211 -1.75 -24.88 5.15
CA ASP A 211 -0.68 -25.87 5.09
C ASP A 211 0.62 -25.27 4.54
N SER A 212 1.51 -24.87 5.44
CA SER A 212 2.82 -24.32 5.08
C SER A 212 3.82 -25.33 4.52
N ASP A 213 3.56 -26.65 4.59
CA ASP A 213 4.46 -27.66 4.01
C ASP A 213 4.25 -27.82 2.49
N ARG A 214 3.15 -27.28 1.95
CA ARG A 214 2.80 -27.39 0.52
C ARG A 214 3.11 -26.15 -0.31
N VAL A 215 3.59 -25.10 0.35
CA VAL A 215 3.87 -23.82 -0.32
C VAL A 215 5.05 -23.93 -1.26
N ARG A 216 4.99 -23.20 -2.37
CA ARG A 216 6.03 -23.16 -3.39
C ARG A 216 6.52 -21.72 -3.56
N LEU A 217 6.74 -21.28 -4.80
CA LEU A 217 7.01 -19.88 -5.13
C LEU A 217 5.68 -19.15 -5.34
N ASP A 218 4.75 -19.30 -4.39
CA ASP A 218 3.38 -18.81 -4.50
C ASP A 218 3.28 -17.32 -4.15
N ASP A 219 2.35 -16.61 -4.78
CA ASP A 219 2.02 -15.23 -4.44
C ASP A 219 1.46 -15.16 -3.01
N VAL A 220 1.83 -14.08 -2.31
CA VAL A 220 1.40 -13.84 -0.93
C VAL A 220 0.91 -12.42 -0.73
N THR A 221 -0.04 -12.28 0.19
CA THR A 221 -0.50 -11.00 0.72
C THR A 221 -0.12 -10.91 2.18
N VAL A 222 0.50 -9.80 2.58
CA VAL A 222 0.87 -9.50 3.96
C VAL A 222 0.04 -8.32 4.43
N ILE A 223 -0.54 -8.44 5.62
CA ILE A 223 -1.35 -7.38 6.22
C ILE A 223 -0.77 -7.07 7.59
N GLY A 224 -0.55 -5.80 7.91
CA GLY A 224 -0.04 -5.42 9.22
C GLY A 224 0.23 -3.94 9.40
N TYR A 225 0.93 -3.62 10.47
CA TYR A 225 1.21 -2.27 10.98
C TYR A 225 2.70 -1.97 10.92
N PRO A 226 3.26 -1.73 9.71
CA PRO A 226 4.64 -1.30 9.61
C PRO A 226 4.84 -0.03 10.44
N ALA A 227 5.84 -0.06 11.31
CA ALA A 227 6.32 1.05 12.11
C ALA A 227 7.69 1.46 11.57
N ASN A 228 8.05 2.72 11.66
CA ASN A 228 9.43 3.10 11.43
C ASN A 228 9.82 4.21 12.39
N ASP A 229 10.81 3.95 13.20
CA ASP A 229 11.31 4.91 14.19
C ASP A 229 11.83 6.18 13.51
N ALA A 230 12.26 6.07 12.25
CA ALA A 230 12.71 7.19 11.42
C ALA A 230 11.59 7.90 10.64
N ALA A 231 10.37 7.34 10.63
CA ALA A 231 9.26 7.93 9.91
C ALA A 231 7.99 8.10 10.75
N ALA A 232 8.03 7.79 12.05
CA ALA A 232 7.15 8.41 13.04
C ALA A 232 7.17 9.95 12.87
N ASP A 233 8.35 10.57 12.81
CA ASP A 233 8.51 12.01 12.60
C ASP A 233 8.02 12.54 11.23
N SER A 234 7.96 11.69 10.20
CA SER A 234 7.52 12.09 8.85
C SER A 234 6.08 11.70 8.52
N TYR A 235 5.55 10.65 9.13
CA TYR A 235 4.17 10.22 9.00
C TYR A 235 3.26 10.99 9.95
N GLU A 236 3.68 11.28 11.18
CA GLU A 236 2.91 12.09 12.15
C GLU A 236 2.59 13.50 11.58
N LYS A 237 3.45 14.03 10.71
CA LYS A 237 3.23 15.33 10.05
C LYS A 237 2.27 15.31 8.86
N VAL A 238 1.94 14.13 8.32
CA VAL A 238 1.20 14.00 7.05
C VAL A 238 -0.06 13.14 7.19
N LEU A 239 -0.01 12.10 8.01
CA LEU A 239 -1.14 11.22 8.31
C LEU A 239 -1.96 11.79 9.45
N ASN A 240 -3.27 11.55 9.41
CA ASN A 240 -4.13 11.88 10.54
C ASN A 240 -3.96 10.85 11.66
N ASP A 241 -4.41 11.22 12.87
CA ASP A 241 -4.30 10.39 14.06
C ASP A 241 -5.01 9.03 13.93
N LYS A 242 -5.99 8.89 13.02
CA LYS A 242 -6.70 7.63 12.78
C LYS A 242 -5.90 6.63 11.92
N ALA A 243 -4.86 7.08 11.21
CA ALA A 243 -4.04 6.20 10.38
C ALA A 243 -3.32 5.12 11.20
N VAL A 244 -3.15 5.34 12.50
CA VAL A 244 -2.57 4.36 13.43
C VAL A 244 -3.37 3.06 13.52
N TYR A 245 -4.68 3.09 13.21
CA TYR A 245 -5.60 1.95 13.26
C TYR A 245 -5.73 1.24 11.91
N GLU A 246 -5.23 1.83 10.83
CA GLU A 246 -5.35 1.31 9.47
C GLU A 246 -4.18 0.38 9.11
N ALA A 247 -4.46 -0.90 8.94
CA ALA A 247 -3.46 -1.86 8.49
C ALA A 247 -3.05 -1.59 7.03
N SER A 248 -1.75 -1.69 6.77
CA SER A 248 -1.17 -1.69 5.43
C SER A 248 -1.26 -3.09 4.81
N VAL A 249 -1.43 -3.13 3.49
CA VAL A 249 -1.44 -4.36 2.70
C VAL A 249 -0.23 -4.33 1.77
N SER A 250 0.61 -5.35 1.85
CA SER A 250 1.81 -5.52 1.03
C SER A 250 1.72 -6.80 0.24
N GLU A 251 2.14 -6.75 -1.01
CA GLU A 251 2.13 -7.88 -1.93
C GLU A 251 3.53 -8.42 -2.14
N GLY A 252 3.62 -9.72 -2.41
CA GLY A 252 4.85 -10.35 -2.82
C GLY A 252 4.64 -11.80 -3.15
N ARG A 253 5.68 -12.58 -2.95
CA ARG A 253 5.77 -13.99 -3.26
C ARG A 253 6.72 -14.67 -2.29
N ILE A 254 6.58 -15.98 -2.17
CA ILE A 254 7.61 -16.81 -1.56
C ILE A 254 8.80 -16.87 -2.53
N SER A 255 9.94 -16.40 -2.06
CA SER A 255 11.22 -16.47 -2.79
C SER A 255 11.90 -17.81 -2.59
N ASN A 256 11.82 -18.37 -1.38
CA ASN A 256 12.39 -19.68 -1.07
C ASN A 256 11.65 -20.35 0.09
N PRO A 257 10.92 -21.45 -0.15
CA PRO A 257 10.18 -22.16 0.91
C PRO A 257 11.05 -23.12 1.74
N ASN A 258 12.33 -23.32 1.37
CA ASN A 258 13.19 -24.36 1.93
C ASN A 258 14.32 -23.82 2.82
N LYS A 259 14.31 -22.52 3.13
CA LYS A 259 15.35 -21.94 3.99
C LYS A 259 15.22 -22.46 5.42
N LYS A 260 16.37 -22.50 6.10
CA LYS A 260 16.46 -22.89 7.49
C LYS A 260 17.37 -21.94 8.25
N THR A 261 17.10 -21.79 9.54
CA THR A 261 17.97 -21.10 10.48
C THR A 261 19.26 -21.91 10.70
N LYS A 262 20.24 -21.31 11.41
CA LYS A 262 21.44 -22.03 11.85
C LYS A 262 21.14 -23.21 12.77
N SER A 263 20.03 -23.16 13.52
CA SER A 263 19.53 -24.25 14.34
C SER A 263 18.67 -25.27 13.57
N ASN A 264 18.59 -25.15 12.24
CA ASN A 264 17.84 -26.03 11.36
C ASN A 264 16.30 -25.91 11.47
N SER A 265 15.77 -24.84 12.08
CA SER A 265 14.34 -24.51 12.05
C SER A 265 13.92 -24.00 10.67
N PRO A 266 12.78 -24.44 10.11
CA PRO A 266 12.31 -24.00 8.79
C PRO A 266 11.84 -22.55 8.81
N VAL A 267 12.14 -21.80 7.74
CA VAL A 267 11.65 -20.43 7.52
C VAL A 267 11.32 -20.23 6.04
N LEU A 268 10.29 -19.43 5.77
CA LEU A 268 9.94 -19.01 4.41
C LEU A 268 10.65 -17.69 4.12
N GLU A 269 11.41 -17.62 3.03
CA GLU A 269 11.87 -16.34 2.50
C GLU A 269 10.78 -15.75 1.60
N ILE A 270 10.45 -14.48 1.82
CA ILE A 270 9.44 -13.76 1.05
C ILE A 270 10.00 -12.42 0.55
N ASN A 271 9.52 -11.93 -0.61
CA ASN A 271 9.96 -10.66 -1.20
C ASN A 271 8.93 -9.53 -1.01
N VAL A 272 8.34 -9.42 0.17
CA VAL A 272 7.46 -8.30 0.51
C VAL A 272 8.27 -7.11 1.02
N SER A 273 7.74 -5.90 0.88
CA SER A 273 8.31 -4.74 1.57
C SER A 273 8.00 -4.86 3.07
N ALA A 274 8.95 -5.38 3.84
CA ALA A 274 8.87 -5.39 5.30
C ALA A 274 9.76 -4.30 5.89
N SER A 275 9.28 -3.68 6.96
CA SER A 275 10.02 -2.75 7.80
C SER A 275 9.87 -3.14 9.26
N TYR A 276 10.43 -2.32 10.16
CA TYR A 276 10.05 -2.33 11.56
C TYR A 276 8.51 -2.31 11.68
N GLY A 277 7.94 -2.92 12.72
CA GLY A 277 6.49 -3.13 12.85
C GLY A 277 5.84 -4.19 11.94
N SER A 278 6.53 -4.67 10.89
CA SER A 278 6.02 -5.79 10.07
C SER A 278 6.13 -7.13 10.79
N ALA A 279 6.94 -7.23 11.85
CA ALA A 279 7.04 -8.43 12.67
C ALA A 279 5.66 -8.80 13.26
N GLY A 280 5.30 -10.08 13.17
CA GLY A 280 4.00 -10.60 13.58
C GLY A 280 2.87 -10.48 12.55
N SER A 281 3.12 -9.87 11.38
CA SER A 281 2.12 -9.79 10.31
C SER A 281 1.84 -11.18 9.72
N PRO A 282 0.57 -11.57 9.51
CA PRO A 282 0.24 -12.78 8.77
C PRO A 282 0.68 -12.70 7.30
N VAL A 283 1.21 -13.81 6.80
CA VAL A 283 1.49 -14.05 5.38
C VAL A 283 0.38 -14.95 4.83
N LEU A 284 -0.45 -14.42 3.95
CA LEU A 284 -1.64 -15.06 3.41
C LEU A 284 -1.39 -15.64 2.02
N ASN A 285 -1.87 -16.86 1.79
CA ASN A 285 -1.99 -17.41 0.44
C ASN A 285 -3.20 -16.81 -0.30
N ALA A 286 -3.40 -17.20 -1.56
CA ALA A 286 -4.52 -16.71 -2.39
C ALA A 286 -5.93 -17.08 -1.85
N GLN A 287 -6.02 -18.03 -0.92
CA GLN A 287 -7.27 -18.44 -0.25
C GLN A 287 -7.55 -17.62 1.01
N GLY A 288 -6.64 -16.74 1.42
CA GLY A 288 -6.74 -15.99 2.68
C GLY A 288 -6.34 -16.81 3.91
N GLU A 289 -5.66 -17.95 3.73
CA GLU A 289 -5.12 -18.74 4.82
C GLU A 289 -3.70 -18.29 5.16
N VAL A 290 -3.38 -18.23 6.45
CA VAL A 290 -2.05 -17.88 6.95
C VAL A 290 -1.11 -19.05 6.71
N ILE A 291 -0.08 -18.82 5.90
CA ILE A 291 1.00 -19.80 5.63
C ILE A 291 2.28 -19.47 6.40
N GLY A 292 2.36 -18.31 7.03
CA GLY A 292 3.43 -17.95 7.94
C GLY A 292 3.20 -16.62 8.63
N ILE A 293 4.12 -16.26 9.51
CA ILE A 293 4.12 -14.99 10.24
C ILE A 293 5.49 -14.33 10.11
N ILE A 294 5.53 -13.04 9.78
CA ILE A 294 6.80 -12.32 9.60
C ILE A 294 7.57 -12.29 10.91
N ALA A 295 8.81 -12.75 10.88
CA ALA A 295 9.72 -12.70 12.02
C ALA A 295 10.51 -11.38 12.04
N PRO A 296 10.87 -10.87 13.22
CA PRO A 296 11.77 -9.73 13.32
C PRO A 296 13.16 -10.09 12.76
N THR A 297 13.70 -9.19 11.94
CA THR A 297 15.04 -9.26 11.38
C THR A 297 16.06 -8.49 12.23
N LYS A 298 17.35 -8.65 11.98
CA LYS A 298 18.39 -7.81 12.62
C LYS A 298 18.23 -6.33 12.30
N ALA A 299 17.76 -6.01 11.10
CA ALA A 299 17.44 -4.64 10.69
C ALA A 299 16.35 -4.00 11.57
N ASP A 300 15.41 -4.81 12.09
CA ASP A 300 14.39 -4.34 13.04
C ASP A 300 14.96 -4.06 14.44
N ARG A 301 16.12 -4.62 14.77
CA ARG A 301 16.78 -4.45 16.09
C ARG A 301 17.90 -3.41 16.06
N ASN A 302 18.59 -3.28 14.93
CA ASN A 302 19.58 -2.24 14.65
C ASN A 302 19.54 -1.92 13.14
N PRO A 303 18.89 -0.82 12.73
CA PRO A 303 18.66 -0.55 11.31
C PRO A 303 19.92 -0.12 10.55
N PHE A 304 21.06 0.04 11.21
CA PHE A 304 22.29 0.53 10.59
C PHE A 304 23.41 -0.50 10.67
N ILE A 305 24.00 -0.79 9.52
CA ILE A 305 25.26 -1.54 9.39
C ILE A 305 26.40 -0.58 9.05
N GLU A 306 27.55 -0.75 9.71
CA GLU A 306 28.78 -0.07 9.31
C GLU A 306 29.37 -0.80 8.10
N VAL A 307 29.52 -0.11 6.98
CA VAL A 307 30.23 -0.64 5.81
C VAL A 307 31.72 -0.34 5.98
N PRO A 308 32.62 -1.34 5.85
CA PRO A 308 34.07 -1.10 5.93
C PRO A 308 34.56 -0.13 4.83
N GLY A 309 35.23 0.96 5.22
CA GLY A 309 35.79 2.01 4.35
C GLY A 309 36.40 3.16 5.17
N GLU A 310 37.19 4.05 4.56
CA GLU A 310 37.83 5.21 5.26
C GLU A 310 36.78 6.15 5.86
N ASP A 311 35.67 6.37 5.15
CA ASP A 311 34.47 7.01 5.64
C ASP A 311 33.46 5.93 6.04
N LYS A 312 33.30 5.65 7.32
CA LYS A 312 32.33 4.69 7.85
C LYS A 312 30.88 5.11 7.56
N VAL A 313 30.40 4.86 6.36
CA VAL A 313 29.00 5.13 5.98
C VAL A 313 28.10 4.11 6.68
N ARG A 314 27.18 4.62 7.51
CA ARG A 314 26.09 3.81 8.05
C ARG A 314 25.04 3.61 6.97
N VAL A 315 24.94 2.40 6.43
CA VAL A 315 23.90 2.05 5.46
C VAL A 315 22.76 1.37 6.19
N ARG A 316 21.52 1.67 5.79
CA ARG A 316 20.36 0.98 6.34
C ARG A 316 20.34 -0.45 5.82
N ASP A 317 20.47 -1.44 6.70
CA ASP A 317 20.18 -2.83 6.34
C ASP A 317 18.66 -2.95 6.20
N LYS A 318 18.18 -3.43 5.06
CA LYS A 318 16.74 -3.70 4.87
C LYS A 318 16.36 -5.11 5.30
N GLY A 319 17.35 -5.96 5.60
CA GLY A 319 17.14 -7.37 5.86
C GLY A 319 16.53 -8.11 4.66
N ILE A 320 16.50 -9.44 4.75
CA ILE A 320 15.65 -10.25 3.89
C ILE A 320 14.47 -10.69 4.76
N PRO A 321 13.22 -10.37 4.39
CA PRO A 321 12.06 -10.77 5.19
C PRO A 321 11.95 -12.29 5.26
N LEU A 322 11.82 -12.79 6.49
CA LEU A 322 11.61 -14.20 6.78
C LEU A 322 10.27 -14.36 7.50
N ALA A 323 9.57 -15.45 7.20
CA ALA A 323 8.35 -15.83 7.92
C ALA A 323 8.52 -17.19 8.60
N VAL A 324 8.05 -17.29 9.85
CA VAL A 324 7.91 -18.57 10.54
C VAL A 324 6.72 -19.31 9.93
N PRO A 325 6.86 -20.57 9.47
CA PRO A 325 5.78 -21.29 8.78
C PRO A 325 4.55 -21.52 9.67
N ALA A 326 3.36 -21.54 9.07
CA ALA A 326 2.09 -21.74 9.81
C ALA A 326 2.02 -23.06 10.59
N LYS A 327 2.71 -24.11 10.13
CA LYS A 327 2.86 -25.35 10.91
C LYS A 327 3.45 -25.11 12.30
N LYS A 328 4.44 -24.23 12.40
CA LYS A 328 5.02 -23.84 13.70
C LYS A 328 4.04 -23.01 14.52
N ILE A 329 3.29 -22.12 13.89
CA ILE A 329 2.22 -21.39 14.57
C ILE A 329 1.20 -22.37 15.17
N GLN A 330 0.79 -23.39 14.42
CA GLN A 330 -0.15 -24.42 14.87
C GLN A 330 0.36 -25.19 16.11
N GLU A 331 1.65 -25.55 16.17
CA GLU A 331 2.26 -26.17 17.36
C GLU A 331 2.10 -25.29 18.61
N PHE A 332 2.28 -23.97 18.47
CA PHE A 332 2.12 -23.00 19.55
C PHE A 332 0.65 -22.79 19.95
N VAL A 333 -0.26 -22.80 18.98
CA VAL A 333 -1.71 -22.75 19.23
C VAL A 333 -2.14 -23.93 20.10
N GLU A 334 -1.68 -25.13 19.77
CA GLU A 334 -1.96 -26.36 20.53
C GLU A 334 -1.36 -26.31 21.94
N ALA A 335 -0.08 -25.90 22.05
CA ALA A 335 0.61 -25.76 23.33
C ALA A 335 -0.08 -24.74 24.27
N SER A 336 -0.65 -23.67 23.72
CA SER A 336 -1.41 -22.67 24.48
C SER A 336 -2.78 -23.18 24.99
N GLY A 337 -3.18 -24.41 24.63
CA GLY A 337 -4.46 -25.00 25.02
C GLY A 337 -5.67 -24.45 24.25
N THR A 338 -5.46 -23.91 23.05
CA THR A 338 -6.52 -23.32 22.21
C THR A 338 -6.58 -24.01 20.85
N SER A 339 -7.42 -23.48 19.94
CA SER A 339 -7.50 -23.98 18.57
C SER A 339 -7.73 -22.85 17.57
N ASN A 340 -7.24 -23.02 16.34
CA ASN A 340 -7.55 -22.12 15.24
C ASN A 340 -8.92 -22.46 14.65
N LYS A 341 -9.93 -21.64 14.95
CA LYS A 341 -11.31 -21.86 14.52
C LYS A 341 -12.02 -20.53 14.24
N PRO A 342 -12.72 -20.42 13.10
CA PRO A 342 -13.54 -19.26 12.79
C PRO A 342 -14.70 -19.12 13.78
N GLY A 343 -15.07 -17.87 14.06
CA GLY A 343 -16.22 -17.48 14.88
C GLY A 343 -17.48 -17.22 14.07
N GLU A 344 -18.55 -16.84 14.77
CA GLU A 344 -19.82 -16.43 14.17
C GLU A 344 -19.66 -15.16 13.32
N VAL A 345 -18.82 -14.21 13.75
CA VAL A 345 -18.48 -13.00 12.97
C VAL A 345 -17.93 -13.33 11.59
N ASP A 346 -17.02 -14.29 11.49
CA ASP A 346 -16.39 -14.67 10.21
C ASP A 346 -17.44 -15.18 9.21
N GLU A 347 -18.43 -15.93 9.69
CA GLU A 347 -19.51 -16.45 8.85
C GLU A 347 -20.44 -15.34 8.35
N TRP A 348 -20.91 -14.47 9.24
CA TRP A 348 -21.79 -13.37 8.86
C TRP A 348 -21.09 -12.38 7.93
N TYR A 349 -19.84 -12.06 8.24
CA TYR A 349 -19.04 -11.16 7.42
C TYR A 349 -18.79 -11.73 6.03
N GLY A 350 -18.39 -13.00 5.92
CA GLY A 350 -18.21 -13.68 4.64
C GLY A 350 -19.48 -13.73 3.80
N ARG A 351 -20.65 -13.96 4.41
CA ARG A 351 -21.95 -13.90 3.74
C ARG A 351 -22.28 -12.48 3.24
N GLY A 352 -22.01 -11.47 4.07
CA GLY A 352 -22.21 -10.06 3.72
C GLY A 352 -21.33 -9.63 2.54
N LEU A 353 -20.03 -9.98 2.57
CA LEU A 353 -19.10 -9.72 1.47
C LEU A 353 -19.53 -10.38 0.16
N ASN A 354 -20.00 -11.62 0.21
CA ASN A 354 -20.46 -12.32 -0.98
C ASN A 354 -21.67 -11.61 -1.62
N GLN A 355 -22.64 -11.18 -0.82
CA GLN A 355 -23.78 -10.39 -1.31
C GLN A 355 -23.36 -9.01 -1.81
N PHE A 356 -22.47 -8.34 -1.09
CA PHE A 356 -21.93 -7.04 -1.48
C PHE A 356 -21.29 -7.10 -2.88
N TRP A 357 -20.43 -8.08 -3.14
CA TRP A 357 -19.80 -8.25 -4.44
C TRP A 357 -20.76 -8.72 -5.55
N GLN A 358 -21.85 -9.40 -5.20
CA GLN A 358 -22.94 -9.75 -6.12
C GLN A 358 -23.90 -8.58 -6.39
N GLY A 359 -23.77 -7.45 -5.70
CA GLY A 359 -24.64 -6.29 -5.82
C GLY A 359 -25.96 -6.36 -5.03
N ASP A 360 -26.13 -7.39 -4.18
CA ASP A 360 -27.25 -7.47 -3.22
C ASP A 360 -26.92 -6.63 -1.98
N TYR A 361 -26.97 -5.32 -2.15
CA TYR A 361 -26.60 -4.36 -1.11
C TYR A 361 -27.59 -4.36 0.07
N GLU A 362 -28.86 -4.69 -0.15
CA GLU A 362 -29.82 -4.78 0.95
C GLU A 362 -29.56 -6.02 1.81
N GLY A 363 -29.28 -7.17 1.18
CA GLY A 363 -28.86 -8.36 1.89
C GLY A 363 -27.53 -8.15 2.64
N ALA A 364 -26.57 -7.49 2.00
CA ALA A 364 -25.25 -7.23 2.56
C ALA A 364 -25.33 -6.37 3.84
N ILE A 365 -26.08 -5.25 3.80
CA ILE A 365 -26.29 -4.37 4.96
C ILE A 365 -26.82 -5.16 6.15
N LYS A 366 -27.88 -5.96 5.97
CA LYS A 366 -28.47 -6.76 7.08
C LYS A 366 -27.48 -7.71 7.74
N ARG A 367 -26.45 -8.15 7.02
CA ARG A 367 -25.42 -9.05 7.57
C ARG A 367 -24.28 -8.28 8.20
N PHE A 368 -23.89 -7.15 7.63
CA PHE A 368 -22.89 -6.28 8.22
C PHE A 368 -23.37 -5.65 9.54
N GLU A 369 -24.66 -5.31 9.66
CA GLU A 369 -25.26 -4.87 10.93
C GLU A 369 -25.15 -5.95 12.01
N VAL A 370 -25.33 -7.23 11.66
CA VAL A 370 -25.11 -8.34 12.60
C VAL A 370 -23.64 -8.45 13.01
N VAL A 371 -22.70 -8.22 12.07
CA VAL A 371 -21.27 -8.23 12.39
C VAL A 371 -20.91 -7.08 13.32
N GLU A 372 -21.41 -5.88 13.07
CA GLU A 372 -21.24 -4.70 13.93
C GLU A 372 -21.79 -4.96 15.34
N ASP A 373 -22.94 -5.63 15.46
CA ASP A 373 -23.49 -6.04 16.75
C ASP A 373 -22.63 -7.09 17.47
N LEU A 374 -22.05 -8.05 16.75
CA LEU A 374 -21.22 -9.10 17.34
C LEU A 374 -19.82 -8.59 17.74
N PHE A 375 -19.23 -7.72 16.92
CA PHE A 375 -17.90 -7.13 17.12
C PHE A 375 -17.90 -5.66 16.65
N PRO A 376 -18.23 -4.72 17.54
CA PRO A 376 -18.31 -3.30 17.20
C PRO A 376 -17.00 -2.72 16.67
N GLU A 377 -15.85 -3.24 17.09
CA GLU A 377 -14.52 -2.81 16.64
C GLU A 377 -14.12 -3.41 15.27
N HIS A 378 -15.08 -3.86 14.46
CA HIS A 378 -14.81 -4.43 13.14
C HIS A 378 -14.42 -3.35 12.12
N SER A 379 -13.23 -3.45 11.54
CA SER A 379 -12.63 -2.36 10.75
C SER A 379 -13.34 -1.98 9.45
N GLU A 380 -14.13 -2.89 8.84
CA GLU A 380 -14.67 -2.69 7.49
C GLU A 380 -16.18 -2.47 7.40
N VAL A 381 -16.97 -2.86 8.42
CA VAL A 381 -18.45 -2.96 8.25
C VAL A 381 -19.12 -1.62 8.09
N GLU A 382 -18.72 -0.59 8.85
CA GLU A 382 -19.26 0.75 8.72
C GLU A 382 -19.06 1.31 7.29
N ARG A 383 -17.84 1.13 6.75
CA ARG A 383 -17.50 1.53 5.38
C ARG A 383 -18.34 0.78 4.36
N LEU A 384 -18.45 -0.54 4.49
CA LEU A 384 -19.21 -1.40 3.58
C LEU A 384 -20.72 -1.14 3.62
N ILE A 385 -21.29 -0.83 4.80
CA ILE A 385 -22.68 -0.39 4.96
C ILE A 385 -22.88 0.96 4.26
N SER A 386 -21.97 1.92 4.46
CA SER A 386 -22.02 3.24 3.80
C SER A 386 -21.96 3.11 2.28
N GLU A 387 -21.05 2.28 1.75
CA GLU A 387 -20.94 2.01 0.31
C GLU A 387 -22.16 1.30 -0.26
N SER A 388 -22.73 0.34 0.48
CA SER A 388 -23.96 -0.34 0.12
C SER A 388 -25.14 0.63 0.03
N ASN A 389 -25.28 1.53 1.01
CA ASN A 389 -26.34 2.54 1.02
C ASN A 389 -26.22 3.52 -0.16
N LYS A 390 -25.01 3.99 -0.47
CA LYS A 390 -24.76 4.83 -1.66
C LYS A 390 -25.14 4.10 -2.95
N SER A 391 -24.80 2.82 -3.05
CA SER A 391 -25.07 2.00 -4.23
C SER A 391 -26.57 1.72 -4.42
N LYS A 392 -27.33 1.51 -3.32
CA LYS A 392 -28.79 1.40 -3.35
C LYS A 392 -29.47 2.64 -3.92
N VAL A 393 -28.99 3.84 -3.57
CA VAL A 393 -29.55 5.11 -4.08
C VAL A 393 -29.35 5.22 -5.59
N ILE A 394 -28.15 4.89 -6.09
CA ILE A 394 -27.84 4.94 -7.53
C ILE A 394 -28.75 4.00 -8.33
N ILE A 395 -28.98 2.78 -7.82
CA ILE A 395 -29.88 1.80 -8.46
C ILE A 395 -31.35 2.24 -8.32
N GLY A 396 -31.71 2.89 -7.21
CA GLY A 396 -33.04 3.40 -6.92
C GLY A 396 -33.45 4.64 -7.72
N ILE A 397 -32.51 5.38 -8.30
CA ILE A 397 -32.80 6.37 -9.35
C ILE A 397 -33.19 5.59 -10.60
N GLN A 398 -34.48 5.28 -10.71
CA GLN A 398 -35.05 4.58 -11.86
C GLN A 398 -34.56 5.25 -13.15
N PRO A 399 -34.00 4.51 -14.13
CA PRO A 399 -33.71 5.05 -15.47
C PRO A 399 -34.92 5.78 -16.08
N ALA A 400 -36.13 5.42 -15.64
CA ALA A 400 -37.36 6.11 -15.95
C ALA A 400 -37.36 7.60 -15.58
N THR A 401 -36.81 8.05 -14.44
CA THR A 401 -36.84 9.47 -14.05
C THR A 401 -35.94 10.34 -14.94
N LEU A 402 -34.78 9.80 -15.34
CA LEU A 402 -33.92 10.41 -16.36
C LEU A 402 -34.62 10.42 -17.74
N LEU A 403 -35.29 9.33 -18.12
CA LEU A 403 -36.07 9.24 -19.36
C LEU A 403 -37.25 10.24 -19.38
N TRP A 404 -37.98 10.40 -18.27
CA TRP A 404 -39.07 11.38 -18.16
C TRP A 404 -38.56 12.83 -18.15
N GLY A 405 -37.39 13.10 -17.56
CA GLY A 405 -36.74 14.41 -17.60
C GLY A 405 -36.28 14.81 -19.01
N VAL A 406 -35.67 13.87 -19.75
CA VAL A 406 -35.30 14.07 -21.17
C VAL A 406 -36.54 14.18 -22.05
N LEU A 407 -37.59 13.39 -21.81
CA LEU A 407 -38.85 13.47 -22.56
C LEU A 407 -39.55 14.83 -22.33
N GLY A 408 -39.57 15.32 -21.09
CA GLY A 408 -40.15 16.61 -20.74
C GLY A 408 -39.43 17.80 -21.41
N THR A 409 -38.10 17.77 -21.45
CA THR A 409 -37.31 18.82 -22.11
C THR A 409 -37.45 18.82 -23.63
N VAL A 410 -37.53 17.64 -24.26
CA VAL A 410 -37.78 17.50 -25.71
C VAL A 410 -39.18 18.01 -26.07
N ILE A 411 -40.20 17.67 -25.28
CA ILE A 411 -41.58 18.16 -25.51
C ILE A 411 -41.67 19.68 -25.37
N ALA A 412 -41.05 20.25 -24.33
CA ALA A 412 -41.02 21.70 -24.12
C ALA A 412 -40.29 22.44 -25.26
N GLY A 413 -39.16 21.90 -25.73
CA GLY A 413 -38.42 22.43 -26.87
C GLY A 413 -39.23 22.39 -28.19
N LEU A 414 -39.95 21.29 -28.44
CA LEU A 414 -40.81 21.14 -29.61
C LEU A 414 -42.01 22.09 -29.57
N LEU A 415 -42.65 22.27 -28.42
CA LEU A 415 -43.73 23.24 -28.25
C LEU A 415 -43.24 24.69 -28.45
N GLY A 416 -42.04 25.02 -27.95
CA GLY A 416 -41.38 26.31 -28.20
C GLY A 416 -41.05 26.54 -29.68
N LEU A 417 -40.56 25.51 -30.38
CA LEU A 417 -40.24 25.57 -31.81
C LEU A 417 -41.50 25.75 -32.68
N VAL A 418 -42.59 25.04 -32.37
CA VAL A 418 -43.87 25.19 -33.08
C VAL A 418 -44.44 26.59 -32.85
N PHE A 419 -44.41 27.10 -31.63
CA PHE A 419 -44.83 28.47 -31.31
C PHE A 419 -44.00 29.52 -32.08
N PHE A 420 -42.69 29.30 -32.19
CA PHE A 420 -41.78 30.18 -32.91
C PHE A 420 -42.00 30.15 -34.44
N LEU A 421 -42.26 28.97 -35.00
CA LEU A 421 -42.55 28.79 -36.44
C LEU A 421 -43.92 29.36 -36.83
N MET A 422 -44.92 29.28 -35.93
CA MET A 422 -46.24 29.91 -36.14
C MET A 422 -46.17 31.45 -36.10
N ARG A 423 -45.10 32.05 -35.57
CA ARG A 423 -44.91 33.51 -35.50
C ARG A 423 -44.10 34.10 -36.67
N ARG A 424 -43.52 33.30 -37.57
CA ARG A 424 -42.75 33.84 -38.71
C ARG A 424 -43.68 34.22 -39.86
N LYS A 425 -43.82 35.53 -40.13
CA LYS A 425 -44.40 36.03 -41.39
C LYS A 425 -43.43 35.75 -42.57
N PRO A 426 -43.92 35.31 -43.73
CA PRO A 426 -43.06 35.00 -44.87
C PRO A 426 -42.47 36.28 -45.48
N ARG A 427 -41.16 36.27 -45.73
CA ARG A 427 -40.48 37.27 -46.57
C ARG A 427 -40.05 36.65 -47.90
N PRO A 428 -39.97 37.46 -48.98
CA PRO A 428 -39.82 36.96 -50.33
C PRO A 428 -38.36 36.62 -50.66
N VAL A 429 -38.23 35.63 -51.54
CA VAL A 429 -36.96 35.08 -52.04
C VAL A 429 -36.33 36.06 -53.04
N SER A 430 -35.03 36.33 -52.88
CA SER A 430 -34.19 36.95 -53.91
C SER A 430 -33.18 35.94 -54.45
N LYS A 431 -32.90 36.08 -55.75
CA LYS A 431 -32.13 35.16 -56.61
C LYS A 431 -30.61 35.26 -56.39
N VAL A 432 -29.97 34.14 -56.70
CA VAL A 432 -28.53 33.84 -56.65
C VAL A 432 -27.75 34.60 -57.74
N SER A 433 -26.51 34.98 -57.42
CA SER A 433 -25.43 35.25 -58.38
C SER A 433 -24.14 34.57 -57.91
N ALA A 434 -23.39 34.00 -58.86
CA ALA A 434 -22.17 33.22 -58.69
C ALA A 434 -20.89 34.08 -58.85
N SER A 435 -19.78 33.62 -58.24
CA SER A 435 -18.37 34.06 -58.37
C SER A 435 -17.70 33.90 -56.99
N ALA A 436 -16.48 33.42 -56.76
CA ALA A 436 -15.42 32.75 -57.50
C ALA A 436 -14.46 32.22 -56.41
N GLU A 437 -13.65 31.23 -56.76
CA GLU A 437 -12.55 30.68 -55.93
C GLU A 437 -11.48 31.74 -55.59
N PRO A 438 -10.72 31.60 -54.47
CA PRO A 438 -9.36 31.08 -54.63
C PRO A 438 -8.84 30.17 -53.48
N GLU A 439 -8.14 29.12 -53.91
CA GLU A 439 -6.73 28.82 -53.55
C GLU A 439 -6.43 28.08 -52.23
N ARG A 440 -6.24 26.77 -52.38
CA ARG A 440 -5.46 25.92 -51.47
C ARG A 440 -3.98 26.26 -51.56
N ARG A 441 -3.32 26.40 -50.41
CA ARG A 441 -1.86 26.25 -50.27
C ARG A 441 -1.48 25.03 -49.42
N PRO A 442 -0.29 24.45 -49.65
CA PRO A 442 0.03 23.06 -49.37
C PRO A 442 0.70 22.86 -48.00
N ARG A 443 0.55 21.66 -47.42
CA ARG A 443 1.34 21.18 -46.27
C ARG A 443 2.76 20.85 -46.72
N PRO A 444 3.81 21.11 -45.91
CA PRO A 444 5.17 20.72 -46.26
C PRO A 444 5.37 19.20 -46.20
N HIS A 445 6.17 18.72 -47.14
CA HIS A 445 6.68 17.37 -47.27
C HIS A 445 7.45 16.90 -46.02
N ILE A 446 7.10 15.70 -45.55
CA ILE A 446 7.97 14.83 -44.76
C ILE A 446 8.95 14.19 -45.76
N THR A 447 10.25 14.50 -45.61
CA THR A 447 11.33 13.74 -46.25
C THR A 447 11.57 12.47 -45.44
N GLY A 448 11.56 11.34 -46.13
CA GLY A 448 11.69 10.02 -45.53
C GLY A 448 13.12 9.60 -45.20
N TYR A 449 13.21 8.65 -44.26
CA TYR A 449 14.12 7.50 -44.26
C TYR A 449 13.30 6.28 -43.82
N PRO A 450 13.69 5.06 -44.21
CA PRO A 450 12.78 4.04 -44.69
C PRO A 450 11.96 3.36 -43.60
N ALA A 451 10.83 2.80 -44.04
CA ALA A 451 10.02 1.86 -43.29
C ALA A 451 10.88 0.70 -42.79
N ASP A 452 11.26 0.76 -41.52
CA ASP A 452 11.61 -0.42 -40.76
C ASP A 452 10.35 -0.84 -39.98
N ASN A 453 9.94 -2.07 -40.20
CA ASN A 453 8.65 -2.58 -39.74
C ASN A 453 8.54 -2.44 -38.22
N GLY A 454 7.55 -1.68 -37.75
CA GLY A 454 7.31 -1.28 -36.35
C GLY A 454 6.97 -2.40 -35.38
N ILE A 455 7.80 -3.45 -35.35
CA ILE A 455 7.77 -4.52 -34.38
C ILE A 455 8.96 -4.26 -33.44
N GLY A 456 8.71 -3.75 -32.24
CA GLY A 456 9.75 -3.70 -31.20
C GLY A 456 10.14 -2.32 -30.64
N GLN A 457 9.65 -1.19 -31.17
CA GLN A 457 10.05 0.13 -30.63
C GLN A 457 9.30 0.49 -29.33
N PRO A 458 9.98 1.04 -28.31
CA PRO A 458 9.32 1.51 -27.09
C PRO A 458 8.54 2.81 -27.31
N TRP A 459 7.49 3.03 -26.52
CA TRP A 459 6.66 4.23 -26.58
C TRP A 459 6.13 4.62 -25.20
N VAL A 460 5.65 5.86 -25.07
CA VAL A 460 4.86 6.31 -23.92
C VAL A 460 3.46 6.70 -24.36
N GLU A 461 2.47 6.38 -23.53
CA GLU A 461 1.09 6.84 -23.67
C GLU A 461 0.74 7.78 -22.53
N LEU A 462 0.25 8.97 -22.86
CA LEU A 462 -0.31 9.91 -21.93
C LEU A 462 -1.83 9.83 -22.00
N GLU A 463 -2.48 9.63 -20.86
CA GLU A 463 -3.93 9.56 -20.71
C GLU A 463 -4.40 10.63 -19.72
N GLY A 464 -5.31 11.49 -20.17
CA GLY A 464 -5.86 12.56 -19.33
C GLY A 464 -7.11 13.17 -19.92
N GLN A 465 -8.06 13.53 -19.07
CA GLN A 465 -9.32 14.17 -19.46
C GLN A 465 -10.03 13.44 -20.64
N GLY A 466 -10.01 12.09 -20.62
CA GLY A 466 -10.65 11.25 -21.64
C GLY A 466 -9.94 11.16 -23.00
N GLN A 467 -8.72 11.67 -23.12
CA GLN A 467 -7.91 11.58 -24.34
C GLN A 467 -6.62 10.79 -24.10
N ILE A 468 -6.16 10.09 -25.14
CA ILE A 468 -4.86 9.39 -25.13
C ILE A 468 -3.96 9.99 -26.21
N LYS A 469 -2.73 10.31 -25.83
CA LYS A 469 -1.66 10.79 -26.73
C LYS A 469 -0.48 9.83 -26.65
N LYS A 470 0.04 9.42 -27.80
CA LYS A 470 1.13 8.45 -27.89
C LYS A 470 2.38 9.07 -28.49
N LEU A 471 3.52 8.86 -27.85
CA LEU A 471 4.84 9.27 -28.33
C LEU A 471 5.72 8.05 -28.52
N GLN A 472 6.12 7.79 -29.76
CA GLN A 472 7.08 6.75 -30.11
C GLN A 472 8.50 7.18 -29.72
N LEU A 473 9.21 6.35 -28.96
CA LEU A 473 10.55 6.68 -28.49
C LEU A 473 11.61 6.10 -29.44
N SER A 474 11.93 6.84 -30.50
CA SER A 474 12.90 6.43 -31.53
C SER A 474 14.28 7.12 -31.44
N LYS A 475 14.34 8.30 -30.80
CA LYS A 475 15.56 9.12 -30.62
C LYS A 475 16.26 8.84 -29.28
N GLY A 476 17.52 9.27 -29.15
CA GLY A 476 18.26 9.21 -27.87
C GLY A 476 17.73 10.15 -26.78
N SER A 477 16.89 11.12 -27.14
CA SER A 477 16.23 12.03 -26.19
C SER A 477 14.86 12.46 -26.72
N HIS A 478 13.89 12.61 -25.83
CA HIS A 478 12.53 13.08 -26.13
C HIS A 478 12.02 14.02 -25.04
N ARG A 479 11.12 14.92 -25.43
CA ARG A 479 10.59 15.98 -24.57
C ARG A 479 9.08 15.97 -24.56
N ILE A 480 8.48 16.15 -23.39
CA ILE A 480 7.03 16.20 -23.20
C ILE A 480 6.69 17.50 -22.49
N GLY A 481 5.87 18.34 -23.12
CA GLY A 481 5.39 19.56 -22.51
C GLY A 481 4.37 20.29 -23.39
N ARG A 482 3.72 21.31 -22.82
CA ARG A 482 2.74 22.12 -23.54
C ARG A 482 3.34 23.07 -24.58
N ASP A 483 4.64 23.32 -24.55
CA ASP A 483 5.28 24.18 -25.55
C ASP A 483 5.53 23.38 -26.85
N PRO A 484 4.81 23.67 -27.95
CA PRO A 484 4.94 22.91 -29.19
C PRO A 484 6.28 23.13 -29.90
N ALA A 485 7.04 24.18 -29.55
CA ALA A 485 8.39 24.39 -30.09
C ALA A 485 9.46 23.53 -29.38
N TRP A 486 9.13 23.03 -28.18
CA TRP A 486 10.06 22.24 -27.35
C TRP A 486 9.67 20.76 -27.27
N SER A 487 8.37 20.45 -27.25
CA SER A 487 7.82 19.10 -27.06
C SER A 487 7.89 18.26 -28.34
N ASP A 488 8.20 16.97 -28.18
CA ASP A 488 8.15 15.96 -29.25
C ASP A 488 6.74 15.36 -29.42
N ILE A 489 5.78 15.74 -28.56
CA ILE A 489 4.37 15.34 -28.64
C ILE A 489 3.44 16.55 -28.54
N GLU A 490 2.38 16.58 -29.33
CA GLU A 490 1.34 17.61 -29.26
C GLU A 490 0.39 17.34 -28.07
N ILE A 491 0.44 18.23 -27.09
CA ILE A 491 -0.38 18.16 -25.87
C ILE A 491 -1.67 18.97 -26.07
N PRO A 492 -2.86 18.41 -25.74
CA PRO A 492 -4.12 19.14 -25.78
C PRO A 492 -4.10 20.40 -24.91
N ALA A 493 -4.70 21.49 -25.40
CA ALA A 493 -4.68 22.78 -24.71
C ALA A 493 -5.34 22.74 -23.31
N ASN A 494 -6.32 21.86 -23.12
CA ASN A 494 -7.03 21.63 -21.86
C ASN A 494 -6.21 20.87 -20.80
N TRP A 495 -5.07 20.28 -21.14
CA TRP A 495 -4.19 19.60 -20.18
C TRP A 495 -3.27 20.59 -19.46
N GLU A 496 -3.86 21.58 -18.78
CA GLU A 496 -3.13 22.67 -18.10
C GLU A 496 -2.18 22.16 -17.01
N VAL A 497 -2.45 20.95 -16.48
CA VAL A 497 -1.60 20.26 -15.50
C VAL A 497 -0.20 19.99 -16.05
N LEU A 498 -0.01 19.81 -17.36
CA LEU A 498 1.32 19.70 -17.94
C LEU A 498 2.01 21.06 -17.94
N SER A 499 3.29 21.08 -17.61
CA SER A 499 4.11 22.30 -17.73
C SER A 499 4.49 22.53 -19.19
N ARG A 500 4.95 23.76 -19.51
CA ARG A 500 5.48 24.06 -20.86
C ARG A 500 6.64 23.14 -21.23
N HIS A 501 7.56 22.89 -20.28
CA HIS A 501 8.56 21.83 -20.32
C HIS A 501 8.31 20.92 -19.11
N HIS A 502 7.84 19.69 -19.32
CA HIS A 502 7.34 18.87 -18.21
C HIS A 502 8.18 17.63 -17.95
N ALA A 503 8.61 16.91 -18.98
CA ALA A 503 9.49 15.77 -18.80
C ALA A 503 10.51 15.68 -19.92
N LEU A 504 11.71 15.22 -19.56
CA LEU A 504 12.79 14.87 -20.47
C LEU A 504 13.05 13.38 -20.35
N LEU A 505 13.06 12.66 -21.47
CA LEU A 505 13.45 11.26 -21.54
C LEU A 505 14.81 11.17 -22.22
N LYS A 506 15.74 10.41 -21.64
CA LYS A 506 17.04 10.09 -22.26
C LYS A 506 17.18 8.58 -22.38
N ARG A 507 17.64 8.10 -23.52
CA ARG A 507 17.86 6.67 -23.73
C ARG A 507 19.01 6.19 -22.85
N GLU A 508 18.78 5.10 -22.14
CA GLU A 508 19.75 4.43 -21.28
C GLU A 508 19.66 2.93 -21.60
N ASP A 509 20.69 2.42 -22.27
CA ASP A 509 20.76 1.06 -22.83
C ASP A 509 19.53 0.72 -23.70
N ASN A 510 18.76 -0.29 -23.28
CA ASN A 510 17.56 -0.77 -23.94
C ASN A 510 16.27 -0.11 -23.41
N SER A 511 16.38 0.90 -22.55
CA SER A 511 15.24 1.63 -21.97
C SER A 511 15.46 3.16 -22.01
N TYR A 512 14.62 3.89 -21.27
CA TYR A 512 14.69 5.34 -21.12
C TYR A 512 14.65 5.75 -19.65
N ARG A 513 15.49 6.71 -19.27
CA ARG A 513 15.40 7.41 -18.00
C ARG A 513 14.61 8.70 -18.19
N ILE A 514 13.59 8.91 -17.38
CA ILE A 514 12.74 10.11 -17.40
C ILE A 514 13.12 11.05 -16.25
N PHE A 515 13.10 12.35 -16.50
CA PHE A 515 13.44 13.41 -15.54
C PHE A 515 12.25 14.37 -15.42
N ASP A 516 12.00 14.89 -14.21
CA ASP A 516 10.97 15.90 -13.99
C ASP A 516 11.47 17.28 -14.42
N GLY A 517 10.83 17.87 -15.43
CA GLY A 517 11.19 19.17 -16.00
C GLY A 517 12.06 19.09 -17.25
N ASP A 518 12.92 20.08 -17.46
CA ASP A 518 13.76 20.21 -18.67
C ASP A 518 15.21 19.71 -18.48
N GLY A 519 15.49 19.05 -17.35
CA GLY A 519 16.82 18.61 -16.96
C GLY A 519 17.66 19.69 -16.26
N ARG A 520 17.08 20.85 -15.96
CA ARG A 520 17.66 21.90 -15.10
C ARG A 520 16.65 22.43 -14.11
N VAL A 521 15.45 22.73 -14.59
CA VAL A 521 14.34 23.28 -13.80
C VAL A 521 13.26 22.21 -13.71
N PRO A 522 12.81 21.85 -12.50
CA PRO A 522 11.74 20.87 -12.33
C PRO A 522 10.41 21.41 -12.86
N SER A 523 9.51 20.52 -13.27
CA SER A 523 8.21 20.95 -13.77
C SER A 523 7.35 21.61 -12.67
N ARG A 524 6.33 22.39 -13.05
CA ARG A 524 5.50 23.11 -12.07
C ARG A 524 4.66 22.17 -11.19
N ASN A 525 4.07 21.16 -11.81
CA ASN A 525 3.09 20.29 -11.16
C ASN A 525 3.66 18.92 -10.79
N GLY A 526 4.92 18.66 -11.14
CA GLY A 526 5.65 17.45 -10.80
C GLY A 526 5.27 16.26 -11.66
N LEU A 527 6.26 15.39 -11.84
CA LEU A 527 6.14 14.06 -12.39
C LEU A 527 6.41 13.06 -11.26
N PHE A 528 5.53 12.09 -11.06
CA PHE A 528 5.58 11.20 -9.91
C PHE A 528 5.55 9.72 -10.31
N VAL A 529 6.32 8.91 -9.60
CA VAL A 529 6.32 7.43 -9.66
C VAL A 529 5.71 6.88 -8.37
N ASP A 530 5.09 5.71 -8.45
CA ASP A 530 4.53 4.95 -7.31
C ASP A 530 3.61 5.81 -6.39
N ASN A 531 3.84 5.78 -5.07
CA ASN A 531 3.14 6.54 -4.02
C ASN A 531 3.44 8.06 -4.07
N TYR A 532 3.29 8.69 -5.23
CA TYR A 532 3.55 10.13 -5.44
C TYR A 532 5.00 10.57 -5.12
N THR A 533 5.98 9.68 -5.29
CA THR A 533 7.40 10.06 -5.17
C THR A 533 7.77 10.87 -6.40
N ARG A 534 8.23 12.11 -6.18
CA ARG A 534 8.58 13.01 -7.30
C ARG A 534 9.86 12.51 -7.96
N VAL A 535 9.82 12.37 -9.29
CA VAL A 535 11.01 12.08 -10.09
C VAL A 535 12.00 13.23 -9.96
N ASP A 536 13.27 12.93 -9.70
CA ASP A 536 14.30 13.95 -9.53
C ASP A 536 14.70 14.59 -10.88
N VAL A 537 15.04 15.88 -10.86
CA VAL A 537 15.43 16.63 -12.07
C VAL A 537 16.84 16.24 -12.59
N ASN A 538 17.72 15.76 -11.71
CA ASN A 538 19.11 15.40 -12.00
C ASN A 538 19.33 13.88 -12.07
N GLU A 539 18.77 13.12 -11.12
CA GLU A 539 18.94 11.66 -11.07
C GLU A 539 17.96 10.93 -11.99
N GLY A 540 16.76 11.48 -12.18
CA GLY A 540 15.70 10.87 -12.99
C GLY A 540 15.26 9.49 -12.49
N TYR A 541 14.39 8.85 -13.27
CA TYR A 541 13.85 7.53 -12.98
C TYR A 541 14.00 6.63 -14.21
N LEU A 542 14.65 5.47 -14.05
CA LEU A 542 14.85 4.52 -15.14
C LEU A 542 13.55 3.72 -15.37
N LEU A 543 12.92 3.93 -16.52
CA LEU A 543 11.64 3.32 -16.86
C LEU A 543 11.79 1.82 -17.11
N LYS A 544 10.83 1.05 -16.59
CA LYS A 544 10.65 -0.38 -16.85
C LYS A 544 9.35 -0.60 -17.65
N PRO A 545 9.28 -1.63 -18.51
CA PRO A 545 8.08 -1.90 -19.28
C PRO A 545 6.85 -2.07 -18.36
N GLY A 546 5.80 -1.28 -18.60
CA GLY A 546 4.58 -1.26 -17.78
C GLY A 546 4.54 -0.15 -16.72
N ASP A 547 5.65 0.57 -16.49
CA ASP A 547 5.68 1.65 -15.50
C ASP A 547 4.64 2.72 -15.83
N THR A 548 3.93 3.15 -14.78
CA THR A 548 2.91 4.19 -14.84
C THR A 548 3.31 5.35 -13.93
N LEU A 549 3.41 6.54 -14.50
CA LEU A 549 3.76 7.79 -13.83
C LEU A 549 2.56 8.74 -13.85
N ILE A 550 2.51 9.65 -12.88
CA ILE A 550 1.44 10.64 -12.74
C ILE A 550 2.01 12.05 -12.89
N ILE A 551 1.32 12.88 -13.67
CA ILE A 551 1.62 14.31 -13.85
C ILE A 551 0.56 15.13 -13.09
N GLY A 552 1.01 15.90 -12.10
CA GLY A 552 0.14 16.64 -11.20
C GLY A 552 -0.40 15.81 -10.03
N LYS A 553 -0.83 16.49 -8.96
CA LYS A 553 -1.35 15.85 -7.74
C LYS A 553 -2.86 15.88 -7.60
N ASP A 554 -3.55 16.66 -8.43
CA ASP A 554 -5.01 16.76 -8.39
C ASP A 554 -5.62 15.57 -9.16
N PRO A 555 -6.35 14.66 -8.49
CA PRO A 555 -6.91 13.47 -9.14
C PRO A 555 -7.94 13.79 -10.24
N GLN A 556 -8.56 14.98 -10.22
CA GLN A 556 -9.55 15.41 -11.23
C GLN A 556 -8.88 15.87 -12.53
N GLU A 557 -7.62 16.34 -12.44
CA GLU A 557 -6.91 17.00 -13.54
C GLU A 557 -5.61 16.29 -13.95
N GLN A 558 -5.24 15.20 -13.25
CA GLN A 558 -3.99 14.48 -13.50
C GLN A 558 -3.92 13.86 -14.89
N VAL A 559 -2.69 13.75 -15.40
CA VAL A 559 -2.37 13.00 -16.62
C VAL A 559 -1.50 11.81 -16.26
N ARG A 560 -1.90 10.62 -16.68
CA ARG A 560 -1.17 9.36 -16.49
C ARG A 560 -0.23 9.14 -17.67
N LEU A 561 1.03 8.79 -17.43
CA LEU A 561 2.02 8.41 -18.44
C LEU A 561 2.40 6.94 -18.26
N THR A 562 2.15 6.10 -19.25
CA THR A 562 2.49 4.66 -19.22
C THR A 562 3.59 4.35 -20.21
N TYR A 563 4.66 3.66 -19.78
CA TYR A 563 5.78 3.28 -20.62
C TYR A 563 5.65 1.84 -21.13
N TYR A 564 5.87 1.64 -22.42
CA TYR A 564 5.82 0.34 -23.08
C TYR A 564 7.13 0.06 -23.81
N ASN A 565 7.67 -1.15 -23.64
CA ASN A 565 8.86 -1.60 -24.34
C ASN A 565 8.72 -3.08 -24.77
N PRO A 566 8.30 -3.35 -26.01
CA PRO A 566 8.01 -4.71 -26.48
C PRO A 566 9.26 -5.59 -26.68
N THR A 567 10.47 -5.02 -26.71
CA THR A 567 11.74 -5.77 -26.84
C THR A 567 12.28 -6.32 -25.51
N ALA A 568 11.77 -5.87 -24.37
CA ALA A 568 12.28 -6.29 -23.05
C ALA A 568 11.99 -7.76 -22.72
N SER A 569 10.96 -8.38 -23.32
CA SER A 569 10.57 -9.77 -23.05
C SER A 569 11.46 -10.84 -23.70
N GLN A 570 12.53 -10.48 -24.42
CA GLN A 570 13.39 -11.42 -25.16
C GLN A 570 14.78 -11.69 -24.56
N THR A 571 15.10 -11.20 -23.36
CA THR A 571 16.40 -11.50 -22.72
C THR A 571 16.27 -12.61 -21.67
N THR A 572 16.51 -13.85 -22.11
CA THR A 572 16.78 -15.02 -21.26
C THR A 572 18.17 -14.87 -20.60
N PRO A 573 18.42 -15.35 -19.37
CA PRO A 573 19.73 -15.21 -18.74
C PRO A 573 20.80 -16.03 -19.48
N GLU A 574 21.91 -15.39 -19.84
CA GLU A 574 23.09 -16.04 -20.39
C GLU A 574 23.60 -17.15 -19.45
N THR A 575 23.69 -18.36 -20.00
CA THR A 575 24.36 -19.49 -19.37
C THR A 575 25.86 -19.20 -19.33
N LYS A 576 26.42 -18.97 -18.14
CA LYS A 576 27.88 -19.00 -17.95
C LYS A 576 28.39 -20.41 -18.26
N VAL A 577 29.02 -20.56 -19.42
CA VAL A 577 29.84 -21.71 -19.77
C VAL A 577 31.10 -21.66 -18.90
N ALA A 578 31.27 -22.68 -18.04
CA ALA A 578 32.51 -22.96 -17.36
C ALA A 578 33.60 -23.28 -18.41
N ARG A 579 34.71 -22.54 -18.39
CA ARG A 579 35.96 -22.98 -19.00
C ARG A 579 36.76 -23.73 -17.93
N SER A 580 37.14 -24.94 -18.30
CA SER A 580 38.21 -25.76 -17.74
C SER A 580 39.52 -25.01 -17.59
#